data_AF-A0A368GVY6-F1
#
_entry.id   AF-A0A368GVY6-F1
#
_cell.length_a   1.000
_cell.length_b   1.000
_cell.length_c   1.000
_cell.angle_alpha   90.00
_cell.angle_beta   90.00
_cell.angle_gamma   90.00
#
_symmetry.space_group_name_H-M   'P 1'
#
loop_
_entity.id
_entity.type
_entity.pdbx_description
1 polymer ?
#
loop_
_entity_poly.entity_id
_entity_poly.type
_entity_poly.pdbx_seq_one_letter_code
_entity_poly.pdbx_strand_id
1 'polypeptide(L)'
;MRLLFLVLLLAVCASCGFFDTKLGRKIKEAMESIHTTLNSTALLAIRKKIHKLEDRVKTRMALSPKRKAFLSKILKRIALIKKDHVLPQGDSIEEINEHKKIGELLYQGDIVLTDDQANEIVHDAEAQAGNRTKRQAFRDWRYPQTLWSDGVNYFFDPSACW
;
A
#
# COMPACT_ATOMS: atom_id res chain seq x y z
N MET A 1 21.58 34.22 17.73
CA MET A 1 21.43 32.77 18.04
C MET A 1 20.13 32.15 17.54
N ARG A 2 18.93 32.71 17.80
CA ARG A 2 17.65 32.09 17.39
C ARG A 2 17.40 32.02 15.86
N LEU A 3 17.82 33.04 15.11
CA LEU A 3 17.69 33.08 13.64
C LEU A 3 18.57 32.05 12.92
N LEU A 4 19.80 31.84 13.40
CA LEU A 4 20.69 30.80 12.86
C LEU A 4 20.11 29.41 13.09
N PHE A 5 19.52 29.13 14.27
CA PHE A 5 18.84 27.86 14.51
C PHE A 5 17.63 27.65 13.61
N LEU A 6 16.82 28.69 13.34
CA LEU A 6 15.69 28.60 12.39
C LEU A 6 16.14 28.36 10.95
N VAL A 7 17.22 28.99 10.51
CA VAL A 7 17.81 28.77 9.17
C VAL A 7 18.44 27.38 9.07
N LEU A 8 19.06 26.87 10.15
CA LEU A 8 19.61 25.51 10.20
C LEU A 8 18.48 24.46 10.24
N LEU A 9 17.37 24.75 10.92
CA LEU A 9 16.19 23.89 10.96
C LEU A 9 15.47 23.88 9.61
N LEU A 10 15.36 25.03 8.94
CA LEU A 10 14.88 25.13 7.55
C LEU A 10 15.82 24.44 6.55
N ALA A 11 17.13 24.56 6.75
CA ALA A 11 18.12 23.85 5.93
C ALA A 11 18.02 22.33 6.15
N VAL A 12 17.83 21.85 7.38
CA VAL A 12 17.61 20.42 7.69
C VAL A 12 16.24 19.95 7.16
N CYS A 13 15.20 20.79 7.16
CA CYS A 13 13.92 20.48 6.52
C CYS A 13 14.01 20.46 4.98
N ALA A 14 14.89 21.27 4.38
CA ALA A 14 15.15 21.28 2.94
C ALA A 14 16.15 20.20 2.48
N SER A 15 17.03 19.73 3.36
CA SER A 15 18.08 18.74 3.07
C SER A 15 17.83 17.35 3.68
N CYS A 16 16.71 17.13 4.37
CA CYS A 16 16.18 15.79 4.53
C CYS A 16 15.55 15.38 3.19
N GLY A 17 16.42 14.94 2.27
CA GLY A 17 16.09 14.38 0.97
C GLY A 17 15.22 13.13 1.12
N PHE A 18 13.96 13.33 1.47
CA PHE A 18 12.96 12.28 1.68
C PHE A 18 12.52 11.63 0.34
N PHE A 19 13.06 12.12 -0.78
CA PHE A 19 12.84 11.66 -2.15
C PHE A 19 14.10 11.08 -2.83
N ASP A 20 15.28 11.10 -2.19
CA ASP A 20 16.53 10.68 -2.87
C ASP A 20 16.86 9.18 -2.73
N THR A 21 15.94 8.40 -2.13
CA THR A 21 16.03 6.95 -2.11
C THR A 21 15.51 6.36 -3.42
N LYS A 22 16.07 5.23 -3.88
CA LYS A 22 15.61 4.49 -5.08
C LYS A 22 14.10 4.23 -5.08
N LEU A 23 13.54 4.02 -3.89
CA LEU A 23 12.09 3.86 -3.66
C LEU A 23 11.35 5.19 -3.83
N GLY A 24 11.82 6.27 -3.20
CA GLY A 24 11.23 7.60 -3.32
C GLY A 24 11.17 8.11 -4.77
N ARG A 25 12.20 7.80 -5.57
CA ARG A 25 12.25 8.16 -7.00
C ARG A 25 11.25 7.38 -7.84
N LYS A 26 11.18 6.05 -7.71
CA LYS A 26 10.19 5.20 -8.39
C LYS A 26 8.76 5.61 -8.07
N ILE A 27 8.52 5.92 -6.79
CA ILE A 27 7.24 6.35 -6.29
C ILE A 27 6.86 7.74 -6.82
N LYS A 28 7.82 8.67 -6.90
CA LYS A 28 7.61 10.00 -7.49
C LYS A 28 7.28 9.91 -8.98
N GLU A 29 8.02 9.09 -9.72
CA GLU A 29 7.75 8.80 -11.14
C GLU A 29 6.38 8.14 -11.33
N ALA A 30 5.99 7.23 -10.43
CA ALA A 30 4.64 6.67 -10.42
C ALA A 30 3.60 7.78 -10.23
N MET A 31 3.71 8.62 -9.19
CA MET A 31 2.77 9.72 -8.94
C MET A 31 2.66 10.75 -10.06
N GLU A 32 3.78 11.14 -10.68
CA GLU A 32 3.77 12.05 -11.82
C GLU A 32 3.09 11.43 -13.05
N SER A 33 3.18 10.10 -13.19
CA SER A 33 2.52 9.35 -14.27
C SER A 33 1.05 9.00 -13.99
N ILE A 34 0.62 9.03 -12.73
CA ILE A 34 -0.76 8.68 -12.39
C ILE A 34 -1.63 9.93 -12.34
N HIS A 35 -2.51 10.08 -13.34
CA HIS A 35 -3.64 11.00 -13.28
C HIS A 35 -4.68 10.48 -12.27
N THR A 36 -4.46 10.68 -10.96
CA THR A 36 -5.47 10.43 -9.92
C THR A 36 -6.02 11.72 -9.36
N THR A 37 -7.30 11.68 -8.98
CA THR A 37 -7.92 12.67 -8.08
C THR A 37 -7.62 12.41 -6.60
N LEU A 38 -6.86 11.35 -6.27
CA LEU A 38 -6.57 10.96 -4.90
C LEU A 38 -5.47 11.83 -4.28
N ASN A 39 -5.52 11.99 -2.95
CA ASN A 39 -4.47 12.70 -2.21
C ASN A 39 -3.17 11.88 -2.21
N SER A 40 -2.32 12.17 -3.18
CA SER A 40 -1.10 11.44 -3.45
C SER A 40 -0.10 11.54 -2.29
N THR A 41 0.00 12.69 -1.62
CA THR A 41 0.83 12.87 -0.42
C THR A 41 0.40 11.98 0.75
N ALA A 42 -0.91 11.79 0.95
CA ALA A 42 -1.42 10.90 1.98
C ALA A 42 -1.11 9.43 1.65
N LEU A 43 -1.32 9.00 0.40
CA LEU A 43 -0.98 7.66 -0.07
C LEU A 43 0.52 7.34 0.13
N LEU A 44 1.38 8.30 -0.18
CA LEU A 44 2.82 8.20 0.06
C LEU A 44 3.17 7.95 1.52
N ALA A 45 2.59 8.74 2.42
CA ALA A 45 2.88 8.66 3.84
C ALA A 45 2.51 7.28 4.38
N ILE A 46 1.33 6.78 4.00
CA ILE A 46 0.86 5.44 4.34
C ILE A 46 1.78 4.35 3.77
N ARG A 47 2.13 4.44 2.48
CA ARG A 47 3.02 3.47 1.84
C ARG A 47 4.37 3.39 2.55
N LYS A 48 4.97 4.54 2.87
CA LYS A 48 6.24 4.62 3.61
C LYS A 48 6.12 3.99 4.99
N LYS A 49 5.01 4.22 5.69
CA LYS A 49 4.73 3.64 7.01
C LYS A 49 4.70 2.11 6.97
N ILE A 50 3.98 1.54 5.99
CA ILE A 50 3.90 0.08 5.80
C ILE A 50 5.25 -0.50 5.36
N HIS A 51 5.96 0.17 4.45
CA HIS A 51 7.23 -0.32 3.91
C HIS A 51 8.32 -0.45 4.98
N LYS A 52 8.30 0.38 6.04
CA LYS A 52 9.21 0.24 7.19
C LYS A 52 9.13 -1.13 7.88
N LEU A 53 8.04 -1.87 7.68
CA LEU A 53 7.84 -3.20 8.27
C LEU A 53 8.42 -4.33 7.41
N GLU A 54 8.88 -4.05 6.19
CA GLU A 54 9.25 -5.08 5.21
C GLU A 54 10.31 -6.06 5.74
N ASP A 55 11.40 -5.56 6.31
CA ASP A 55 12.48 -6.41 6.81
C ASP A 55 12.03 -7.28 8.01
N ARG A 56 11.18 -6.73 8.88
CA ARG A 56 10.59 -7.45 10.01
C ARG A 56 9.63 -8.55 9.54
N VAL A 57 8.83 -8.27 8.52
CA VAL A 57 7.94 -9.26 7.91
C VAL A 57 8.77 -10.36 7.24
N LYS A 58 9.80 -10.01 6.46
CA LYS A 58 10.70 -10.98 5.81
C LYS A 58 11.40 -11.90 6.80
N THR A 59 11.90 -11.36 7.91
CA THR A 59 12.55 -12.14 8.97
C THR A 59 11.57 -13.09 9.66
N ARG A 60 10.35 -12.64 9.98
CA ARG A 60 9.28 -13.51 10.54
C ARG A 60 8.81 -14.58 9.56
N MET A 61 8.79 -14.29 8.26
CA MET A 61 8.41 -15.23 7.20
C MET A 61 9.56 -16.14 6.75
N ALA A 62 10.75 -16.01 7.35
CA ALA A 62 11.91 -16.83 6.98
C ALA A 62 11.62 -18.31 7.23
N LEU A 63 11.59 -19.09 6.14
CA LEU A 63 11.30 -20.51 6.20
C LEU A 63 12.53 -21.32 6.64
N SER A 64 12.30 -22.38 7.42
CA SER A 64 13.34 -23.36 7.72
C SER A 64 13.82 -24.08 6.43
N PRO A 65 15.06 -24.59 6.40
CA PRO A 65 15.59 -25.28 5.22
C PRO A 65 14.69 -26.41 4.71
N LYS A 66 14.13 -27.22 5.63
CA LYS A 66 13.17 -28.29 5.32
C LYS A 66 11.90 -27.77 4.63
N ARG A 67 11.35 -26.65 5.11
CA ARG A 67 10.16 -26.02 4.52
C ARG A 67 10.46 -25.42 3.14
N LYS A 68 11.64 -24.81 2.96
CA LYS A 68 12.08 -24.31 1.65
C LYS A 68 12.21 -25.43 0.61
N ALA A 69 12.81 -26.56 0.99
CA ALA A 69 12.94 -27.73 0.12
C ALA A 69 11.56 -28.32 -0.26
N PHE A 70 10.64 -28.38 0.70
CA PHE A 70 9.27 -28.84 0.45
C PHE A 70 8.49 -27.89 -0.48
N LEU A 71 8.57 -26.58 -0.25
CA LEU A 71 7.96 -25.57 -1.12
C LEU A 71 8.47 -25.69 -2.56
N SER A 72 9.78 -25.85 -2.75
CA SER A 72 10.36 -26.06 -4.09
C SER A 72 9.79 -27.29 -4.78
N LYS A 73 9.57 -28.40 -4.06
CA LYS A 73 8.93 -29.61 -4.60
C LYS A 73 7.48 -29.37 -5.01
N ILE A 74 6.72 -28.56 -4.26
CA ILE A 74 5.35 -28.17 -4.61
C ILE A 74 5.34 -27.29 -5.84
N LEU A 75 6.19 -26.25 -5.89
CA LEU A 75 6.26 -25.31 -7.01
C LEU A 75 6.54 -26.03 -8.34
N LYS A 76 7.37 -27.08 -8.34
CA LYS A 76 7.62 -27.92 -9.54
C LYS A 76 6.40 -28.66 -10.06
N ARG A 77 5.38 -28.89 -9.23
CA ARG A 77 4.13 -29.57 -9.60
C ARG A 77 3.03 -28.61 -10.04
N ILE A 78 3.19 -27.32 -9.75
CA ILE A 78 2.25 -26.30 -10.18
C ILE A 78 2.52 -26.04 -11.66
N ALA A 79 1.53 -26.37 -12.50
CA ALA A 79 1.58 -26.00 -13.90
C ALA A 79 1.52 -24.48 -14.00
N LEU A 80 2.41 -23.90 -14.80
CA LEU A 80 2.30 -22.50 -15.18
C LEU A 80 1.08 -22.37 -16.10
N ILE A 81 0.02 -21.75 -15.58
CA ILE A 81 -1.14 -21.40 -16.39
C ILE A 81 -0.75 -20.16 -17.19
N LYS A 82 -0.66 -20.31 -18.51
CA LYS A 82 -0.57 -19.15 -19.40
C LYS A 82 -1.90 -18.43 -19.30
N LYS A 83 -1.88 -17.19 -18.81
CA LYS A 83 -3.02 -16.29 -18.90
C LYS A 83 -3.02 -15.71 -20.30
N ASP A 84 -4.12 -15.89 -21.03
CA ASP A 84 -4.36 -15.11 -22.23
C ASP A 84 -4.92 -13.75 -21.82
N HIS A 85 -4.51 -12.72 -22.54
CA HIS A 85 -4.98 -11.35 -22.29
C HIS A 85 -6.01 -10.92 -23.32
N VAL A 86 -7.15 -10.43 -22.84
CA VAL A 86 -8.22 -9.91 -23.71
C VAL A 86 -8.01 -8.43 -23.95
N LEU A 87 -7.68 -7.68 -22.90
CA LEU A 87 -7.48 -6.24 -22.94
C LEU A 87 -5.99 -5.87 -22.81
N PRO A 88 -5.50 -4.91 -23.60
CA PRO A 88 -4.10 -4.47 -23.54
C PRO A 88 -3.76 -3.77 -22.20
N GLN A 89 -4.77 -3.30 -21.48
CA GLN A 89 -4.61 -2.60 -20.20
C GLN A 89 -4.58 -3.55 -18.99
N GLY A 90 -4.82 -4.85 -19.19
CA GLY A 90 -4.98 -5.85 -18.14
C GLY A 90 -6.43 -6.30 -17.99
N ASP A 91 -6.62 -7.54 -17.54
CA ASP A 91 -7.96 -8.16 -17.43
C ASP A 91 -8.46 -8.21 -15.98
N SER A 92 -7.58 -7.95 -15.02
CA SER A 92 -7.90 -7.85 -13.59
C SER A 92 -7.57 -6.47 -13.05
N ILE A 93 -8.20 -6.09 -11.93
CA ILE A 93 -7.99 -4.80 -11.28
C ILE A 93 -6.52 -4.65 -10.90
N GLU A 94 -5.90 -5.72 -10.40
CA GLU A 94 -4.50 -5.75 -10.04
C GLU A 94 -3.60 -5.49 -11.24
N GLU A 95 -3.86 -6.15 -12.37
CA GLU A 95 -3.10 -5.92 -13.61
C GLU A 95 -3.27 -4.49 -14.13
N ILE A 96 -4.50 -3.97 -14.13
CA ILE A 96 -4.80 -2.60 -14.56
C ILE A 96 -4.09 -1.58 -13.66
N ASN A 97 -4.15 -1.75 -12.34
CA ASN A 97 -3.54 -0.82 -11.39
C ASN A 97 -2.01 -0.91 -11.40
N GLU A 98 -1.44 -2.10 -11.65
CA GLU A 98 0.00 -2.29 -11.82
C GLU A 98 0.49 -1.65 -13.11
N HIS A 99 -0.22 -1.84 -14.23
CA HIS A 99 0.11 -1.17 -15.50
C HIS A 99 0.02 0.35 -15.39
N LYS A 100 -0.93 0.86 -14.60
CA LYS A 100 -1.05 2.29 -14.26
C LYS A 100 -0.08 2.75 -13.17
N LYS A 101 0.76 1.87 -12.64
CA LYS A 101 1.75 2.13 -11.56
C LYS A 101 1.15 2.64 -10.24
N ILE A 102 -0.17 2.59 -10.07
CA ILE A 102 -0.84 2.98 -8.82
C ILE A 102 -0.89 1.84 -7.81
N GLY A 103 -0.82 0.58 -8.29
CA GLY A 103 -0.88 -0.62 -7.44
C GLY A 103 0.16 -0.63 -6.31
N GLU A 104 1.36 -0.11 -6.55
CA GLU A 104 2.41 -0.01 -5.53
C GLU A 104 2.04 0.92 -4.36
N LEU A 105 1.15 1.90 -4.58
CA LEU A 105 0.72 2.88 -3.58
C LEU A 105 -0.50 2.39 -2.79
N LEU A 106 -1.34 1.57 -3.41
CA LEU A 106 -2.58 1.07 -2.83
C LEU A 106 -2.31 -0.15 -1.94
N TYR A 107 -3.11 -0.30 -0.88
CA TYR A 107 -3.08 -1.51 -0.08
C TYR A 107 -3.68 -2.67 -0.87
N GLN A 108 -2.96 -3.78 -0.93
CA GLN A 108 -3.31 -4.95 -1.76
C GLN A 108 -3.52 -4.66 -3.26
N GLY A 109 -3.08 -3.49 -3.75
CA GLY A 109 -3.15 -3.11 -5.16
C GLY A 109 -4.41 -2.35 -5.57
N ASP A 110 -5.43 -2.27 -4.72
CA ASP A 110 -6.74 -1.68 -5.08
C ASP A 110 -7.44 -0.89 -3.96
N ILE A 111 -6.95 -0.94 -2.72
CA ILE A 111 -7.59 -0.28 -1.57
C ILE A 111 -6.84 0.98 -1.14
N VAL A 112 -7.55 2.09 -1.01
CA VAL A 112 -7.05 3.30 -0.35
C VAL A 112 -7.31 3.19 1.15
N LEU A 113 -6.24 3.31 1.96
CA LEU A 113 -6.35 3.30 3.42
C LEU A 113 -6.46 4.72 3.98
N THR A 114 -7.13 4.84 5.12
CA THR A 114 -6.98 5.99 6.01
C THR A 114 -5.71 5.85 6.86
N ASP A 115 -5.24 6.94 7.47
CA ASP A 115 -4.06 6.86 8.35
C ASP A 115 -4.32 5.97 9.58
N ASP A 116 -5.53 6.02 10.14
CA ASP A 116 -5.95 5.18 11.26
C ASP A 116 -5.92 3.69 10.90
N GLN A 117 -6.46 3.31 9.73
CA GLN A 117 -6.39 1.93 9.23
C GLN A 117 -4.95 1.49 8.99
N ALA A 118 -4.09 2.38 8.48
CA ALA A 118 -2.67 2.10 8.32
C ALA A 118 -1.95 1.92 9.67
N ASN A 119 -2.31 2.69 10.70
CA ASN A 119 -1.80 2.53 12.07
C ASN A 119 -2.17 1.16 12.63
N GLU A 120 -3.43 0.74 12.45
CA GLU A 120 -3.92 -0.56 12.92
C GLU A 120 -3.13 -1.71 12.28
N ILE A 121 -2.96 -1.69 10.95
CA ILE A 121 -2.18 -2.70 10.22
C ILE A 121 -0.74 -2.75 10.72
N VAL A 122 -0.13 -1.58 10.98
CA VAL A 122 1.23 -1.52 11.50
C VAL A 122 1.28 -2.15 12.89
N HIS A 123 0.42 -1.72 13.81
CA HIS A 123 0.36 -2.23 15.16
C HIS A 123 0.15 -3.77 15.20
N ASP A 124 -0.77 -4.28 14.37
CA ASP A 124 -1.03 -5.72 14.24
C ASP A 124 0.17 -6.49 13.68
N ALA A 125 0.88 -5.91 12.73
CA ALA A 125 2.12 -6.48 12.21
C ALA A 125 3.25 -6.45 13.26
N GLU A 126 3.22 -5.52 14.21
CA GLU A 126 4.19 -5.43 15.29
C GLU A 126 3.90 -6.40 16.43
N ALA A 127 2.62 -6.60 16.77
CA ALA A 127 2.16 -7.54 17.78
C ALA A 127 2.71 -8.97 17.55
N GLN A 128 2.94 -9.70 18.64
CA GLN A 128 3.57 -11.03 18.61
C GLN A 128 2.70 -12.06 17.88
N ALA A 129 3.38 -12.99 17.20
CA ALA A 129 2.75 -14.04 16.40
C ALA A 129 1.90 -14.97 17.27
N GLY A 130 0.58 -14.75 17.24
CA GLY A 130 -0.40 -15.54 18.00
C GLY A 130 -1.74 -14.81 18.16
N ASN A 131 -1.71 -13.48 18.22
CA ASN A 131 -2.89 -12.62 18.34
C ASN A 131 -3.21 -11.87 17.04
N ARG A 132 -3.01 -12.50 15.87
CA ARG A 132 -3.53 -11.89 14.63
C ARG A 132 -5.05 -11.90 14.72
N THR A 133 -5.63 -10.74 14.92
CA THR A 133 -7.08 -10.52 14.87
C THR A 133 -7.58 -11.08 13.55
N LYS A 134 -8.52 -12.05 13.60
CA LYS A 134 -9.09 -12.62 12.38
C LYS A 134 -9.67 -11.47 11.56
N ARG A 135 -9.55 -11.54 10.22
CA ARG A 135 -10.24 -10.61 9.33
C ARG A 135 -11.73 -10.70 9.66
N GLN A 136 -12.27 -9.62 10.20
CA GLN A 136 -13.69 -9.40 10.39
C GLN A 136 -14.13 -8.29 9.42
N ALA A 137 -15.43 -8.14 9.22
CA ALA A 137 -15.94 -6.91 8.62
C ALA A 137 -15.40 -5.71 9.41
N PHE A 138 -15.06 -4.62 8.71
CA PHE A 138 -14.49 -3.41 9.32
C PHE A 138 -15.38 -2.96 10.49
N ARG A 139 -14.79 -2.94 11.68
CA ARG A 139 -15.47 -2.57 12.93
C ARG A 139 -14.52 -1.74 13.77
N ASP A 140 -14.61 -0.44 13.62
CA ASP A 140 -13.85 0.50 14.43
C ASP A 140 -14.57 0.84 15.74
N TRP A 141 -13.93 1.67 16.57
CA TRP A 141 -14.51 2.13 17.83
C TRP A 141 -15.77 2.98 17.65
N ARG A 142 -15.98 3.55 16.46
CA ARG A 142 -17.18 4.32 16.10
C ARG A 142 -18.31 3.45 15.56
N TYR A 143 -18.09 2.16 15.35
CA TYR A 143 -19.12 1.26 14.84
C TYR A 143 -20.40 1.32 15.70
N PRO A 144 -21.61 1.43 15.11
CA PRO A 144 -21.92 1.30 13.68
C PRO A 144 -21.93 2.64 12.89
N GLN A 145 -21.47 3.75 13.46
CA GLN A 145 -21.55 5.08 12.83
C GLN A 145 -20.71 5.22 11.55
N THR A 146 -19.82 4.26 11.29
CA THR A 146 -19.02 4.15 10.07
C THR A 146 -19.69 3.31 8.97
N LEU A 147 -20.90 2.80 9.23
CA LEU A 147 -21.73 2.15 8.23
C LEU A 147 -22.59 3.16 7.47
N TRP A 148 -22.96 2.79 6.25
CA TRP A 148 -23.96 3.49 5.46
C TRP A 148 -25.36 3.20 6.04
N SER A 149 -25.91 4.11 6.85
CA SER A 149 -27.18 3.91 7.57
C SER A 149 -28.39 3.80 6.64
N ASP A 150 -28.44 4.67 5.62
CA ASP A 150 -29.59 4.84 4.73
C ASP A 150 -29.21 4.64 3.25
N GLY A 151 -28.09 3.94 3.02
CA GLY A 151 -27.49 3.75 1.70
C GLY A 151 -26.33 4.71 1.39
N VAL A 152 -25.84 4.66 0.15
CA VAL A 152 -24.70 5.45 -0.32
C VAL A 152 -25.18 6.46 -1.34
N ASN A 153 -25.01 7.75 -1.03
CA ASN A 153 -25.20 8.80 -2.03
C ASN A 153 -24.01 8.78 -3.00
N TYR A 154 -24.30 8.68 -4.29
CA TYR A 154 -23.29 8.68 -5.34
C TYR A 154 -23.69 9.65 -6.46
N PHE A 155 -22.71 10.11 -7.22
CA PHE A 155 -22.92 10.82 -8.47
C PHE A 155 -21.94 10.28 -9.50
N PHE A 156 -22.32 10.29 -10.77
CA PHE A 156 -21.41 10.01 -11.87
C PHE A 156 -20.71 11.31 -12.25
N ASP A 157 -19.38 11.32 -12.18
CA ASP A 157 -18.61 12.43 -12.70
C ASP A 157 -18.85 12.57 -14.21
N PRO A 158 -18.91 13.80 -14.78
CA PRO A 158 -19.07 13.98 -16.22
C PRO A 158 -18.04 13.21 -17.07
N SER A 159 -16.84 12.97 -16.55
CA SER A 159 -15.81 12.15 -17.22
C SER A 159 -16.16 10.66 -17.31
N ALA A 160 -17.19 10.19 -16.59
CA ALA A 160 -17.67 8.81 -16.66
C ALA A 160 -18.67 8.56 -17.80
N CYS A 161 -19.16 9.61 -18.46
CA CYS A 161 -20.01 9.51 -19.64
C CYS A 161 -19.11 9.42 -20.89
N TRP A 162 -19.16 8.28 -21.58
CA TRP A 162 -18.48 8.05 -22.86
C TRP A 162 -19.31 8.58 -24.03
#